data_AF-A0A327Z359-F1
#
_entry.id   AF-A0A327Z359-F1
#
_cell.length_a   1.000
_cell.length_b   1.000
_cell.length_c   1.000
_cell.angle_alpha   90.00
_cell.angle_beta   90.00
_cell.angle_gamma   90.00
#
_symmetry.space_group_name_H-M   'P 1'
#
loop_
_entity.id
_entity.type
_entity.pdbx_description
1 polymer ?
#
loop_
_entity_poly.entity_id
_entity_poly.type
_entity_poly.pdbx_seq_one_letter_code
_entity_poly.pdbx_strand_id
1 'polypeptide(L)'
;MDAEGTWHNLKPIAVLEVSGPDQEPRSYTDTAFGGGWFVAKTTDEADEAEGKEPEPELAAHLPLTAADLSAIRWRLDGASLREVVDDRDALRALGERLDGPLADEADNIVKAGLLSVRAEVYRLLGELGMAAAASRLALAHAESAKDLQSIVIAQAELAHVLRLRGDFMEADRLFQRAVDADVPAAVRSVVHENAGRCCFDQGRQMEALDHFARAVRLGAPEDTDLVERIGVCLESVYIHVLRDGWGPFPRNGAEIESVLKKSAGPDAFNETTAEQATVTPR
;
A
#
# COMPACT_ATOMS: atom_id res chain seq x y z
N MET A 1 -16.31 44.08 14.26
CA MET A 1 -15.98 44.22 15.69
C MET A 1 -16.15 45.68 16.04
N ASP A 2 -17.11 45.98 16.90
CA ASP A 2 -17.27 47.27 17.56
C ASP A 2 -16.43 47.33 18.86
N ALA A 3 -16.39 48.51 19.48
CA ALA A 3 -15.51 48.85 20.59
C ALA A 3 -15.72 48.03 21.89
N GLU A 4 -16.73 47.16 21.91
CA GLU A 4 -17.02 46.21 23.01
C GLU A 4 -16.74 44.74 22.61
N GLY A 5 -16.18 44.50 21.41
CA GLY A 5 -15.69 43.19 21.00
C GLY A 5 -16.76 42.19 20.54
N THR A 6 -18.00 42.61 20.30
CA THR A 6 -19.10 41.70 19.95
C THR A 6 -19.24 41.56 18.43
N TRP A 7 -19.21 40.32 17.93
CA TRP A 7 -19.41 40.01 16.51
C TRP A 7 -20.89 39.77 16.21
N HIS A 8 -21.61 40.82 15.79
CA HIS A 8 -22.96 40.68 15.25
C HIS A 8 -22.87 40.13 13.82
N ASN A 9 -22.86 38.79 13.65
CA ASN A 9 -23.33 38.02 12.47
C ASN A 9 -22.82 36.56 12.40
N LEU A 10 -22.46 35.93 13.53
CA LEU A 10 -22.27 34.48 13.54
C LEU A 10 -23.59 33.82 13.93
N LYS A 11 -24.28 33.19 12.96
CA LYS A 11 -25.31 32.20 13.28
C LYS A 11 -24.60 31.04 14.00
N PRO A 12 -25.11 30.54 15.14
CA PRO A 12 -24.48 29.42 15.83
C PRO A 12 -24.49 28.20 14.89
N ILE A 13 -23.30 27.70 14.55
CA ILE A 13 -23.14 26.36 13.99
C ILE A 13 -23.64 25.42 15.08
N ALA A 14 -24.58 24.56 14.72
CA ALA A 14 -25.20 23.61 15.63
C ALA A 14 -24.13 22.92 16.51
N VAL A 15 -24.41 22.87 17.81
CA VAL A 15 -23.72 21.97 18.73
C VAL A 15 -23.84 20.58 18.12
N LEU A 16 -22.72 20.01 17.66
CA LEU A 16 -22.68 18.61 17.26
C LEU A 16 -23.01 17.81 18.52
N GLU A 17 -24.22 17.22 18.54
CA GLU A 17 -24.58 16.17 19.49
C GLU A 17 -23.55 15.04 19.32
N VAL A 18 -22.59 15.01 20.23
CA VAL A 18 -21.70 13.88 20.40
C VAL A 18 -22.55 12.73 20.93
N SER A 19 -22.34 11.53 20.39
CA SER A 19 -23.06 10.28 20.63
C SER A 19 -24.45 10.16 20.00
N GLY A 20 -24.46 9.78 18.72
CA GLY A 20 -25.50 8.87 18.24
C GLY A 20 -25.37 7.52 18.97
N PRO A 21 -26.43 6.68 19.00
CA PRO A 21 -26.39 5.39 19.69
C PRO A 21 -25.18 4.58 19.20
N ASP A 22 -24.49 3.89 20.11
CA ASP A 22 -23.39 2.96 19.82
C ASP A 22 -23.75 2.15 18.57
N GLN A 23 -23.16 2.50 17.44
CA GLN A 23 -23.39 1.74 16.22
C GLN A 23 -22.73 0.38 16.43
N GLU A 24 -23.54 -0.69 16.32
CA GLU A 24 -23.01 -2.03 16.24
C GLU A 24 -21.90 -2.08 15.17
N PRO A 25 -20.76 -2.74 15.45
CA PRO A 25 -19.62 -2.75 14.53
C PRO A 25 -20.05 -3.34 13.19
N ARG A 26 -19.98 -2.51 12.14
CA ARG A 26 -20.43 -2.88 10.80
C ARG A 26 -19.62 -4.07 10.27
N SER A 27 -20.35 -4.98 9.63
CA SER A 27 -19.86 -6.27 9.18
C SER A 27 -19.54 -6.26 7.70
N TYR A 28 -18.26 -6.38 7.36
CA TYR A 28 -17.78 -6.37 5.99
C TYR A 28 -17.46 -7.80 5.56
N THR A 29 -18.16 -8.30 4.56
CA THR A 29 -17.76 -9.48 3.79
C THR A 29 -16.90 -8.97 2.64
N ASP A 30 -15.58 -9.02 2.82
CA ASP A 30 -14.61 -8.31 1.98
C ASP A 30 -13.99 -9.26 0.93
N THR A 31 -13.82 -8.80 -0.31
CA THR A 31 -13.11 -9.57 -1.36
C THR A 31 -11.69 -9.05 -1.63
N ALA A 32 -11.26 -7.96 -1.00
CA ALA A 32 -10.10 -7.20 -1.47
C ALA A 32 -8.72 -7.68 -1.01
N PHE A 33 -8.64 -8.61 -0.06
CA PHE A 33 -7.35 -9.21 0.34
C PHE A 33 -6.68 -9.97 -0.80
N GLY A 34 -7.45 -10.34 -1.82
CA GLY A 34 -6.98 -11.04 -3.01
C GLY A 34 -7.63 -10.56 -4.31
N GLY A 35 -8.81 -9.96 -4.26
CA GLY A 35 -9.57 -9.53 -5.44
C GLY A 35 -8.75 -8.63 -6.35
N GLY A 36 -8.27 -7.48 -5.87
CA GLY A 36 -7.53 -6.52 -6.71
C GLY A 36 -6.14 -6.98 -7.17
N TRP A 37 -5.55 -7.95 -6.48
CA TRP A 37 -4.21 -8.47 -6.75
C TRP A 37 -4.24 -9.72 -7.65
N PHE A 38 -5.36 -10.45 -7.65
CA PHE A 38 -5.53 -11.75 -8.29
C PHE A 38 -6.86 -11.87 -9.05
N VAL A 39 -7.36 -10.79 -9.68
CA VAL A 39 -8.51 -10.91 -10.61
C VAL A 39 -8.11 -11.82 -11.77
N ALA A 40 -8.49 -13.09 -11.67
CA ALA A 40 -8.76 -13.91 -12.83
C ALA A 40 -10.02 -13.35 -13.49
N LYS A 41 -9.90 -13.01 -14.76
CA LYS A 41 -11.00 -12.51 -15.60
C LYS A 41 -12.12 -13.56 -15.61
N THR A 42 -13.22 -13.34 -14.90
CA THR A 42 -14.46 -14.10 -15.16
C THR A 42 -15.08 -13.51 -16.41
N THR A 43 -14.71 -14.02 -17.57
CA THR A 43 -15.43 -13.74 -18.82
C THR A 43 -16.63 -14.68 -18.90
N ASP A 44 -17.77 -14.23 -18.38
CA ASP A 44 -19.06 -14.62 -18.95
C ASP A 44 -19.30 -13.72 -20.16
N GLU A 45 -18.86 -14.17 -21.33
CA GLU A 45 -19.39 -13.72 -22.62
C GLU A 45 -19.09 -14.81 -23.65
N ALA A 46 -20.15 -15.53 -24.03
CA ALA A 46 -20.12 -16.48 -25.12
C ALA A 46 -19.99 -15.70 -26.43
N ASP A 47 -18.89 -15.90 -27.16
CA ASP A 47 -18.88 -15.83 -28.62
C ASP A 47 -17.66 -16.57 -29.22
N GLU A 48 -17.96 -17.34 -30.26
CA GLU A 48 -17.07 -18.23 -31.00
C GLU A 48 -16.04 -17.45 -31.84
N ALA A 49 -14.74 -17.80 -31.74
CA ALA A 49 -13.78 -17.63 -32.83
C ALA A 49 -12.49 -18.44 -32.60
N GLU A 50 -11.99 -19.02 -33.67
CA GLU A 50 -10.99 -20.07 -33.79
C GLU A 50 -9.56 -19.73 -33.32
N GLY A 51 -8.86 -20.76 -32.82
CA GLY A 51 -7.45 -21.00 -33.15
C GLY A 51 -6.42 -20.03 -32.59
N LYS A 52 -6.27 -19.95 -31.26
CA LYS A 52 -5.01 -19.55 -30.62
C LYS A 52 -4.58 -20.64 -29.64
N GLU A 53 -3.30 -21.02 -29.73
CA GLU A 53 -2.64 -21.87 -28.74
C GLU A 53 -2.84 -21.26 -27.34
N PRO A 54 -3.09 -22.07 -26.30
CA PRO A 54 -3.42 -21.55 -24.99
C PRO A 54 -2.19 -20.83 -24.41
N GLU A 55 -2.31 -19.51 -24.21
CA GLU A 55 -1.47 -18.76 -23.28
C GLU A 55 -1.57 -19.45 -21.90
N PRO A 56 -0.47 -19.53 -21.11
CA PRO A 56 -0.50 -20.28 -19.86
C PRO A 56 -1.52 -19.64 -18.92
N GLU A 57 -2.61 -20.36 -18.65
CA GLU A 57 -3.61 -20.03 -17.63
C GLU A 57 -2.94 -20.03 -16.25
N LEU A 58 -2.33 -18.92 -15.89
CA LEU A 58 -1.60 -18.69 -14.64
C LEU A 58 -2.50 -18.73 -13.37
N ALA A 59 -3.80 -19.01 -13.50
CA ALA A 59 -4.77 -18.88 -12.43
C ALA A 59 -5.33 -20.21 -11.88
N ALA A 60 -5.15 -21.35 -12.56
CA ALA A 60 -5.90 -22.57 -12.22
C ALA A 60 -5.23 -23.49 -11.15
N HIS A 61 -3.99 -23.23 -10.73
CA HIS A 61 -3.20 -24.22 -9.97
C HIS A 61 -2.51 -23.73 -8.70
N LEU A 62 -2.84 -22.55 -8.15
CA LEU A 62 -2.29 -22.15 -6.86
C LEU A 62 -2.96 -22.95 -5.72
N PRO A 63 -2.25 -23.82 -4.96
CA PRO A 63 -2.85 -24.74 -3.98
C PRO A 63 -3.35 -24.07 -2.68
N LEU A 64 -3.19 -22.76 -2.54
CA LEU A 64 -3.71 -21.91 -1.48
C LEU A 64 -3.73 -20.49 -2.04
N THR A 65 -4.89 -19.84 -2.03
CA THR A 65 -5.09 -18.62 -2.83
C THR A 65 -5.25 -17.39 -1.96
N ALA A 66 -5.11 -16.22 -2.58
CA ALA A 66 -5.58 -14.97 -2.01
C ALA A 66 -7.10 -14.94 -1.78
N ALA A 67 -7.87 -15.89 -2.35
CA ALA A 67 -9.27 -16.07 -2.03
C ALA A 67 -9.47 -16.58 -0.59
N ASP A 68 -8.62 -17.49 -0.12
CA ASP A 68 -8.63 -17.94 1.29
C ASP A 68 -8.34 -16.78 2.24
N LEU A 69 -7.42 -15.88 1.84
CA LEU A 69 -7.15 -14.66 2.59
C LEU A 69 -8.33 -13.68 2.53
N SER A 70 -8.99 -13.53 1.39
CA SER A 70 -10.20 -12.70 1.26
C SER A 70 -11.37 -13.20 2.08
N ALA A 71 -11.47 -14.51 2.30
CA ALA A 71 -12.50 -15.06 3.18
C ALA A 71 -12.30 -14.64 4.66
N ILE A 72 -11.10 -14.19 5.04
CA ILE A 72 -10.82 -13.72 6.39
C ILE A 72 -11.23 -12.27 6.52
N ARG A 73 -12.26 -12.04 7.34
CA ARG A 73 -12.82 -10.72 7.59
C ARG A 73 -11.85 -9.81 8.33
N TRP A 74 -11.77 -8.58 7.86
CA TRP A 74 -11.01 -7.49 8.46
C TRP A 74 -11.75 -6.17 8.31
N ARG A 75 -11.26 -5.14 8.99
CA ARG A 75 -11.74 -3.76 8.88
C ARG A 75 -10.60 -2.79 8.97
N LEU A 76 -10.78 -1.60 8.40
CA LEU A 76 -9.83 -0.50 8.56
C LEU A 76 -10.13 0.24 9.88
N ASP A 77 -9.13 0.39 10.73
CA ASP A 77 -9.22 1.25 11.91
C ASP A 77 -9.21 2.72 11.48
N GLY A 78 -10.29 3.47 11.73
CA GLY A 78 -10.40 4.86 11.29
C GLY A 78 -9.43 5.84 11.96
N ALA A 79 -8.77 5.46 13.05
CA ALA A 79 -7.74 6.30 13.67
C ALA A 79 -6.37 6.12 13.02
N SER A 80 -5.97 4.87 12.78
CA SER A 80 -4.62 4.52 12.32
C SER A 80 -4.54 4.11 10.85
N LEU A 81 -5.68 3.96 10.17
CA LEU A 81 -5.80 3.36 8.84
C LEU A 81 -5.03 2.04 8.74
N ARG A 82 -5.09 1.20 9.79
CA ARG A 82 -4.51 -0.14 9.83
C ARG A 82 -5.60 -1.18 9.78
N GLU A 83 -5.32 -2.29 9.11
CA GLU A 83 -6.20 -3.44 9.08
C GLU A 83 -6.25 -4.10 10.45
N VAL A 84 -7.46 -4.34 10.92
CA VAL A 84 -7.75 -5.10 12.13
C VAL A 84 -8.51 -6.34 11.68
N VAL A 85 -7.93 -7.50 11.96
CA VAL A 85 -8.51 -8.81 11.62
C VAL A 85 -9.24 -9.37 12.83
N ASP A 86 -10.47 -9.82 12.60
CA ASP A 86 -11.33 -10.35 13.66
C ASP A 86 -10.92 -11.78 14.06
N ASP A 87 -10.57 -12.62 13.07
CA ASP A 87 -10.15 -14.01 13.28
C ASP A 87 -8.65 -14.21 13.02
N ARG A 88 -7.86 -14.04 14.09
CA ARG A 88 -6.40 -14.24 14.04
C ARG A 88 -5.99 -15.72 14.03
N ASP A 89 -6.86 -16.62 14.46
CA ASP A 89 -6.57 -18.06 14.49
C ASP A 89 -6.69 -18.63 13.07
N ALA A 90 -7.70 -18.20 12.30
CA ALA A 90 -7.82 -18.50 10.87
C ALA A 90 -6.60 -18.02 10.07
N LEU A 91 -6.08 -16.81 10.36
CA LEU A 91 -4.84 -16.32 9.75
C LEU A 91 -3.64 -17.21 10.02
N ARG A 92 -3.46 -17.68 11.26
CA ARG A 92 -2.35 -18.59 11.60
C ARG A 92 -2.50 -19.92 10.88
N ALA A 93 -3.70 -20.48 10.85
CA ALA A 93 -3.97 -21.72 10.12
C ALA A 93 -3.69 -21.57 8.61
N LEU A 94 -4.02 -20.42 8.01
CA LEU A 94 -3.65 -20.11 6.64
C LEU A 94 -2.12 -20.06 6.46
N GLY A 95 -1.42 -19.39 7.37
CA GLY A 95 0.05 -19.32 7.39
C GLY A 95 0.72 -20.70 7.42
N GLU A 96 0.25 -21.59 8.30
CA GLU A 96 0.76 -22.97 8.41
C GLU A 96 0.50 -23.78 7.13
N ARG A 97 -0.70 -23.64 6.54
CA ARG A 97 -1.04 -24.34 5.29
C ARG A 97 -0.14 -23.94 4.12
N LEU A 98 0.41 -22.73 4.12
CA LEU A 98 1.34 -22.26 3.08
C LEU A 98 2.72 -22.92 3.14
N ASP A 99 3.11 -23.59 4.24
CA ASP A 99 4.45 -24.17 4.42
C ASP A 99 4.77 -25.25 3.39
N GLY A 100 3.84 -26.18 3.16
CA GLY A 100 4.00 -27.23 2.15
C GLY A 100 4.18 -26.68 0.73
N PRO A 101 3.21 -25.93 0.19
CA PRO A 101 3.32 -25.36 -1.15
C PRO A 101 4.58 -24.52 -1.35
N LEU A 102 5.00 -23.72 -0.38
CA LEU A 102 6.21 -22.89 -0.51
C LEU A 102 7.51 -23.69 -0.51
N ALA A 103 7.54 -24.84 0.18
CA ALA A 103 8.68 -25.73 0.18
C ALA A 103 8.85 -26.42 -1.18
N ASP A 104 7.74 -26.86 -1.78
CA ASP A 104 7.73 -27.67 -2.99
C ASP A 104 7.72 -26.85 -4.28
N GLU A 105 7.30 -25.59 -4.24
CA GLU A 105 7.16 -24.75 -5.44
C GLU A 105 8.52 -24.33 -6.03
N ALA A 106 8.67 -24.56 -7.33
CA ALA A 106 9.87 -24.26 -8.11
C ALA A 106 9.65 -23.11 -9.10
N ASP A 107 8.41 -22.86 -9.53
CA ASP A 107 8.09 -21.74 -10.41
C ASP A 107 8.22 -20.41 -9.66
N ASN A 108 9.03 -19.49 -10.20
CA ASN A 108 9.31 -18.22 -9.53
C ASN A 108 8.09 -17.31 -9.45
N ILE A 109 7.17 -17.34 -10.43
CA ILE A 109 5.97 -16.50 -10.41
C ILE A 109 5.01 -17.02 -9.33
N VAL A 110 4.74 -18.32 -9.33
CA VAL A 110 3.86 -18.94 -8.33
C VAL A 110 4.46 -18.78 -6.92
N LYS A 111 5.76 -18.95 -6.78
CA LYS A 111 6.48 -18.76 -5.52
C LYS A 111 6.42 -17.32 -5.02
N ALA A 112 6.53 -16.33 -5.92
CA ALA A 112 6.35 -14.93 -5.57
C ALA A 112 4.93 -14.69 -5.02
N GLY A 113 3.88 -15.20 -5.71
CA GLY A 113 2.50 -15.09 -5.26
C GLY A 113 2.24 -15.72 -3.88
N LEU A 114 2.76 -16.92 -3.64
CA LEU A 114 2.63 -17.57 -2.33
C LEU A 114 3.37 -16.81 -1.21
N LEU A 115 4.56 -16.27 -1.51
CA LEU A 115 5.33 -15.44 -0.58
C LEU A 115 4.64 -14.11 -0.27
N SER A 116 3.94 -13.52 -1.25
CA SER A 116 3.07 -12.36 -1.10
C SER A 116 1.95 -12.63 -0.10
N VAL A 117 1.20 -13.74 -0.27
CA VAL A 117 0.17 -14.15 0.69
C VAL A 117 0.77 -14.39 2.08
N ARG A 118 1.94 -15.03 2.18
CA ARG A 118 2.64 -15.23 3.46
C ARG A 118 3.05 -13.92 4.13
N ALA A 119 3.55 -12.95 3.35
CA ALA A 119 3.90 -11.64 3.87
C ALA A 119 2.68 -10.94 4.47
N GLU A 120 1.55 -11.04 3.81
CA GLU A 120 0.30 -10.45 4.25
C GLU A 120 -0.23 -11.10 5.54
N VAL A 121 -0.20 -12.43 5.63
CA VAL A 121 -0.50 -13.15 6.88
C VAL A 121 0.37 -12.65 8.03
N TYR A 122 1.70 -12.59 7.85
CA TYR A 122 2.60 -12.07 8.89
C TYR A 122 2.30 -10.62 9.24
N ARG A 123 1.99 -9.78 8.25
CA ARG A 123 1.67 -8.36 8.46
C ARG A 123 0.44 -8.18 9.34
N LEU A 124 -0.62 -8.94 9.08
CA LEU A 124 -1.87 -8.91 9.85
C LEU A 124 -1.73 -9.52 11.24
N LEU A 125 -0.85 -10.51 11.39
CA LEU A 125 -0.43 -11.02 12.69
C LEU A 125 0.45 -10.01 13.46
N GLY A 126 0.93 -8.94 12.82
CA GLY A 126 1.80 -7.94 13.43
C GLY A 126 3.28 -8.35 13.46
N GLU A 127 3.63 -9.44 12.77
CA GLU A 127 4.98 -9.98 12.68
C GLU A 127 5.77 -9.26 11.57
N LEU A 128 5.90 -7.94 11.67
CA LEU A 128 6.40 -7.07 10.60
C LEU A 128 7.83 -7.40 10.12
N GLY A 129 8.66 -8.01 10.97
CA GLY A 129 9.98 -8.51 10.59
C GLY A 129 9.90 -9.69 9.61
N MET A 130 9.02 -10.65 9.91
CA MET A 130 8.76 -11.82 9.07
C MET A 130 8.05 -11.42 7.78
N ALA A 131 7.09 -10.50 7.86
CA ALA A 131 6.42 -9.93 6.69
C ALA A 131 7.43 -9.29 5.73
N ALA A 132 8.35 -8.46 6.25
CA ALA A 132 9.35 -7.79 5.42
C ALA A 132 10.32 -8.79 4.76
N ALA A 133 10.68 -9.87 5.45
CA ALA A 133 11.50 -10.94 4.88
C ALA A 133 10.76 -11.67 3.75
N ALA A 134 9.49 -12.03 3.98
CA ALA A 134 8.66 -12.68 2.98
C ALA A 134 8.43 -11.79 1.73
N SER A 135 8.09 -10.51 1.90
CA SER A 135 7.91 -9.59 0.75
C SER A 135 9.21 -9.38 -0.04
N ARG A 136 10.38 -9.33 0.61
CA ARG A 136 11.66 -9.24 -0.10
C ARG A 136 11.97 -10.49 -0.91
N LEU A 137 11.64 -11.67 -0.39
CA LEU A 137 11.76 -12.92 -1.13
C LEU A 137 10.78 -12.95 -2.30
N ALA A 138 9.52 -12.51 -2.09
CA ALA A 138 8.53 -12.42 -3.16
C ALA A 138 9.04 -11.53 -4.30
N LEU A 139 9.57 -10.35 -3.97
CA LEU A 139 10.16 -9.44 -4.93
C LEU A 139 11.34 -10.07 -5.69
N ALA A 140 12.26 -10.74 -4.99
CA ALA A 140 13.39 -11.40 -5.62
C ALA A 140 12.97 -12.50 -6.61
N HIS A 141 11.94 -13.29 -6.27
CA HIS A 141 11.39 -14.30 -7.16
C HIS A 141 10.68 -13.66 -8.37
N ALA A 142 9.89 -12.61 -8.16
CA ALA A 142 9.24 -11.86 -9.25
C ALA A 142 10.27 -11.24 -10.22
N GLU A 143 11.35 -10.65 -9.68
CA GLU A 143 12.47 -10.11 -10.47
C GLU A 143 13.19 -11.22 -11.25
N SER A 144 13.41 -12.38 -10.63
CA SER A 144 14.00 -13.55 -11.31
C SER A 144 13.11 -14.06 -12.43
N ALA A 145 11.78 -14.01 -12.26
CA ALA A 145 10.80 -14.36 -13.29
C ALA A 145 10.69 -13.28 -14.38
N LYS A 146 11.16 -12.05 -14.11
CA LYS A 146 10.98 -10.86 -14.96
C LYS A 146 9.51 -10.54 -15.25
N ASP A 147 8.63 -10.88 -14.32
CA ASP A 147 7.21 -10.58 -14.43
C ASP A 147 6.92 -9.20 -13.84
N LEU A 148 6.64 -8.20 -14.69
CA LEU A 148 6.48 -6.81 -14.27
C LEU A 148 5.33 -6.64 -13.26
N GLN A 149 4.22 -7.34 -13.48
CA GLN A 149 3.07 -7.24 -12.59
C GLN A 149 3.40 -7.78 -11.19
N SER A 150 4.02 -8.96 -11.10
CA SER A 150 4.45 -9.54 -9.82
C SER A 150 5.51 -8.68 -9.13
N ILE A 151 6.41 -8.03 -9.88
CA ILE A 151 7.39 -7.11 -9.31
C ILE A 151 6.68 -5.92 -8.65
N VAL A 152 5.75 -5.28 -9.35
CA VAL A 152 5.00 -4.13 -8.83
C VAL A 152 4.17 -4.52 -7.61
N ILE A 153 3.56 -5.70 -7.65
CA ILE A 153 2.80 -6.25 -6.53
C ILE A 153 3.70 -6.41 -5.30
N ALA A 154 4.82 -7.14 -5.44
CA ALA A 154 5.74 -7.37 -4.32
C ALA A 154 6.39 -6.07 -3.81
N GLN A 155 6.64 -5.08 -4.68
CA GLN A 155 7.10 -3.75 -4.28
C GLN A 155 6.08 -3.03 -3.40
N ALA A 156 4.80 -3.02 -3.80
CA ALA A 156 3.74 -2.36 -3.05
C ALA A 156 3.47 -3.03 -1.69
N GLU A 157 3.53 -4.36 -1.61
CA GLU A 157 3.43 -5.10 -0.35
C GLU A 157 4.61 -4.81 0.58
N LEU A 158 5.84 -4.84 0.06
CA LEU A 158 7.02 -4.48 0.83
C LEU A 158 6.91 -3.04 1.35
N ALA A 159 6.42 -2.11 0.52
CA ALA A 159 6.19 -0.72 0.90
C ALA A 159 5.15 -0.60 2.03
N HIS A 160 4.07 -1.39 1.97
CA HIS A 160 3.05 -1.43 3.02
C HIS A 160 3.62 -1.96 4.34
N VAL A 161 4.43 -3.00 4.31
CA VAL A 161 5.12 -3.50 5.52
C VAL A 161 6.08 -2.45 6.07
N LEU A 162 6.85 -1.77 5.22
CA LEU A 162 7.78 -0.71 5.62
C LEU A 162 7.05 0.49 6.21
N ARG A 163 5.88 0.88 5.66
CA ARG A 163 4.99 1.89 6.25
C ARG A 163 4.64 1.53 7.69
N LEU A 164 4.20 0.30 7.93
CA LEU A 164 3.80 -0.15 9.28
C LEU A 164 4.97 -0.20 10.27
N ARG A 165 6.19 -0.37 9.77
CA ARG A 165 7.43 -0.28 10.55
C ARG A 165 7.91 1.15 10.79
N GLY A 166 7.32 2.15 10.12
CA GLY A 166 7.77 3.54 10.13
C GLY A 166 8.95 3.84 9.20
N ASP A 167 9.33 2.89 8.35
CA ASP A 167 10.42 3.01 7.37
C ASP A 167 9.93 3.79 6.12
N PHE A 168 9.34 4.97 6.35
CA PHE A 168 8.54 5.73 5.36
C PHE A 168 9.31 6.16 4.11
N MET A 169 10.59 6.52 4.26
CA MET A 169 11.40 6.96 3.11
C MET A 169 11.52 5.89 2.03
N GLU A 170 11.66 4.62 2.43
CA GLU A 170 11.77 3.52 1.48
C GLU A 170 10.39 3.06 1.00
N ALA A 171 9.38 3.08 1.89
CA ALA A 171 8.00 2.82 1.51
C ALA A 171 7.53 3.79 0.40
N ASP A 172 7.76 5.09 0.57
CA ASP A 172 7.38 6.10 -0.42
C ASP A 172 8.03 5.86 -1.79
N ARG A 173 9.29 5.41 -1.84
CA ARG A 173 9.96 5.11 -3.12
C ARG A 173 9.39 3.89 -3.80
N LEU A 174 9.17 2.82 -3.05
CA LEU A 174 8.59 1.60 -3.60
C LEU A 174 7.18 1.87 -4.12
N PHE A 175 6.37 2.64 -3.38
CA PHE A 175 5.07 3.09 -3.89
C PHE A 175 5.22 3.97 -5.14
N GLN A 176 6.17 4.91 -5.16
CA GLN A 176 6.39 5.77 -6.33
C GLN A 176 6.75 4.95 -7.58
N ARG A 177 7.64 3.97 -7.46
CA ARG A 177 8.00 3.07 -8.56
C ARG A 177 6.81 2.22 -9.02
N ALA A 178 6.02 1.74 -8.07
CA ALA A 178 4.83 0.94 -8.36
C ALA A 178 3.74 1.75 -9.08
N VAL A 179 3.52 3.03 -8.73
CA VAL A 179 2.53 3.87 -9.43
C VAL A 179 2.99 4.29 -10.83
N ASP A 180 4.30 4.42 -11.05
CA ASP A 180 4.88 4.78 -12.36
C ASP A 180 4.96 3.60 -13.33
N ALA A 181 4.70 2.37 -12.86
CA ALA A 181 4.79 1.17 -13.67
C ALA A 181 3.62 1.02 -14.66
N ASP A 182 3.93 0.45 -15.82
CA ASP A 182 2.95 0.11 -16.85
C ASP A 182 2.29 -1.24 -16.56
N VAL A 183 1.41 -1.24 -15.55
CA VAL A 183 0.61 -2.40 -15.12
C VAL A 183 -0.89 -2.08 -15.18
N PRO A 184 -1.78 -3.09 -15.10
CA PRO A 184 -3.22 -2.87 -15.16
C PRO A 184 -3.73 -1.82 -14.16
N ALA A 185 -4.80 -1.12 -14.53
CA ALA A 185 -5.40 -0.07 -13.71
C ALA A 185 -5.83 -0.56 -12.32
N ALA A 186 -6.35 -1.79 -12.23
CA ALA A 186 -6.72 -2.42 -10.97
C ALA A 186 -5.53 -2.54 -10.00
N VAL A 187 -4.36 -2.96 -10.48
CA VAL A 187 -3.14 -3.03 -9.66
C VAL A 187 -2.75 -1.62 -9.20
N ARG A 188 -2.70 -0.64 -10.12
CA ARG A 188 -2.38 0.75 -9.75
C ARG A 188 -3.37 1.36 -8.76
N SER A 189 -4.65 0.99 -8.82
CA SER A 189 -5.67 1.43 -7.87
C SER A 189 -5.27 1.06 -6.43
N VAL A 190 -4.91 -0.20 -6.21
CA VAL A 190 -4.50 -0.71 -4.90
C VAL A 190 -3.18 -0.10 -4.44
N VAL A 191 -2.24 0.11 -5.35
CA VAL A 191 -0.98 0.83 -5.04
C VAL A 191 -1.30 2.25 -4.57
N HIS A 192 -2.20 2.96 -5.25
CA HIS A 192 -2.62 4.31 -4.85
C HIS A 192 -3.32 4.32 -3.49
N GLU A 193 -4.21 3.36 -3.18
CA GLU A 193 -4.84 3.24 -1.86
C GLU A 193 -3.77 3.13 -0.76
N ASN A 194 -2.82 2.21 -0.91
CA ASN A 194 -1.79 1.97 0.10
C ASN A 194 -0.76 3.12 0.21
N ALA A 195 -0.40 3.74 -0.92
CA ALA A 195 0.43 4.94 -0.92
C ALA A 195 -0.26 6.12 -0.22
N GLY A 196 -1.59 6.27 -0.37
CA GLY A 196 -2.36 7.28 0.34
C GLY A 196 -2.32 7.08 1.86
N ARG A 197 -2.44 5.84 2.32
CA ARG A 197 -2.28 5.48 3.74
C ARG A 197 -0.86 5.75 4.24
N CYS A 198 0.16 5.54 3.41
CA CYS A 198 1.54 5.92 3.74
C CYS A 198 1.73 7.43 3.90
N CYS A 199 1.09 8.23 3.04
CA CYS A 199 1.11 9.69 3.15
C CYS A 199 0.36 10.15 4.41
N PHE A 200 -0.78 9.54 4.71
CA PHE A 200 -1.58 9.83 5.89
C PHE A 200 -0.79 9.63 7.19
N ASP A 201 -0.09 8.50 7.34
CA ASP A 201 0.75 8.20 8.52
C ASP A 201 1.86 9.24 8.75
N GLN A 202 2.28 9.94 7.69
CA GLN A 202 3.31 10.98 7.71
C GLN A 202 2.74 12.40 7.86
N GLY A 203 1.43 12.56 8.01
CA GLY A 203 0.77 13.86 8.07
C GLY A 203 0.70 14.59 6.72
N ARG A 204 1.00 13.92 5.61
CA ARG A 204 0.99 14.49 4.25
C ARG A 204 -0.42 14.40 3.64
N GLN A 205 -1.35 15.18 4.18
CA GLN A 205 -2.79 15.03 3.90
C GLN A 205 -3.16 15.32 2.45
N MET A 206 -2.54 16.32 1.81
CA MET A 206 -2.80 16.63 0.40
C MET A 206 -2.38 15.50 -0.54
N GLU A 207 -1.25 14.85 -0.27
CA GLU A 207 -0.79 13.69 -1.05
C GLU A 207 -1.67 12.48 -0.80
N ALA A 208 -2.08 12.25 0.46
CA ALA A 208 -3.02 11.19 0.79
C ALA A 208 -4.34 11.32 -0.02
N LEU A 209 -4.93 12.52 -0.07
CA LEU A 209 -6.14 12.78 -0.86
C LEU A 209 -5.95 12.52 -2.36
N ASP A 210 -4.84 12.96 -2.96
CA ASP A 210 -4.60 12.71 -4.39
C ASP A 210 -4.50 11.21 -4.67
N HIS A 211 -3.78 10.47 -3.84
CA HIS A 211 -3.67 9.02 -3.92
C HIS A 211 -5.03 8.34 -3.79
N PHE A 212 -5.84 8.68 -2.78
CA PHE A 212 -7.18 8.10 -2.61
C PHE A 212 -8.11 8.43 -3.79
N ALA A 213 -8.04 9.65 -4.31
CA ALA A 213 -8.83 10.04 -5.47
C ALA A 213 -8.41 9.28 -6.74
N ARG A 214 -7.11 8.99 -6.91
CA ARG A 214 -6.61 8.15 -8.01
C ARG A 214 -7.02 6.69 -7.87
N ALA A 215 -7.00 6.14 -6.65
CA ALA A 215 -7.46 4.79 -6.39
C ALA A 215 -8.90 4.60 -6.89
N VAL A 216 -9.83 5.45 -6.46
CA VAL A 216 -11.24 5.39 -6.92
C VAL A 216 -11.39 5.57 -8.43
N ARG A 217 -10.59 6.44 -9.07
CA ARG A 217 -10.65 6.63 -10.53
C ARG A 217 -10.14 5.42 -11.33
N LEU A 218 -9.24 4.65 -10.76
CA LEU A 218 -8.61 3.49 -11.40
C LEU A 218 -9.34 2.18 -11.08
N GLY A 219 -10.02 2.13 -9.92
CA GLY A 219 -10.84 1.00 -9.51
C GLY A 219 -12.06 0.77 -10.40
N ALA A 220 -12.64 -0.42 -10.29
CA ALA A 220 -13.87 -0.74 -11.02
C ALA A 220 -15.03 0.10 -10.44
N PRO A 221 -15.93 0.67 -11.27
CA PRO A 221 -17.06 1.47 -10.81
C PRO A 221 -17.99 0.76 -9.82
N GLU A 222 -18.07 -0.57 -9.92
CA GLU A 222 -18.87 -1.46 -9.09
C GLU A 222 -18.15 -1.96 -7.83
N ASP A 223 -16.87 -1.61 -7.63
CA ASP A 223 -16.09 -1.97 -6.45
C ASP A 223 -16.52 -1.15 -5.23
N THR A 224 -17.65 -1.56 -4.62
CA THR A 224 -18.20 -0.93 -3.42
C THR A 224 -17.24 -1.01 -2.24
N ASP A 225 -16.46 -2.10 -2.16
CA ASP A 225 -15.50 -2.32 -1.07
C ASP A 225 -14.38 -1.28 -1.11
N LEU A 226 -13.83 -0.99 -2.30
CA LEU A 226 -12.88 0.10 -2.48
C LEU A 226 -13.47 1.45 -2.08
N VAL A 227 -14.68 1.76 -2.53
CA VAL A 227 -15.35 3.03 -2.20
C VAL A 227 -15.52 3.19 -0.69
N GLU A 228 -15.92 2.13 0.01
CA GLU A 228 -16.07 2.13 1.47
C GLU A 228 -14.74 2.32 2.19
N ARG A 229 -13.69 1.58 1.81
CA ARG A 229 -12.35 1.74 2.41
C ARG A 229 -11.78 3.14 2.19
N ILE A 230 -11.95 3.69 0.99
CA ILE A 230 -11.54 5.07 0.69
C ILE A 230 -12.39 6.06 1.49
N GLY A 231 -13.68 5.80 1.69
CA GLY A 231 -14.55 6.58 2.57
C GLY A 231 -13.98 6.72 3.98
N VAL A 232 -13.58 5.61 4.60
CA VAL A 232 -12.90 5.63 5.92
C VAL A 232 -11.62 6.47 5.87
N CYS A 233 -10.81 6.30 4.82
CA CYS A 233 -9.58 7.07 4.64
C CYS A 233 -9.84 8.58 4.57
N LEU A 234 -10.86 9.00 3.82
CA LEU A 234 -11.24 10.41 3.66
C LEU A 234 -11.77 11.02 4.95
N GLU A 235 -12.54 10.27 5.74
CA GLU A 235 -12.98 10.69 7.07
C GLU A 235 -11.77 10.92 8.00
N SER A 236 -10.82 9.99 8.01
CA SER A 236 -9.60 10.11 8.82
C SER A 236 -8.75 11.31 8.41
N VAL A 237 -8.61 11.56 7.11
CA VAL A 237 -7.92 12.76 6.58
C VAL A 237 -8.64 14.03 7.04
N TYR A 238 -9.97 14.09 6.92
CA TYR A 238 -10.75 15.25 7.33
C TYR A 238 -10.55 15.58 8.82
N ILE A 239 -10.59 14.55 9.68
CA ILE A 239 -10.33 14.70 11.12
C ILE A 239 -8.92 15.25 11.37
N HIS A 240 -7.91 14.71 10.69
CA HIS A 240 -6.51 15.15 10.86
C HIS A 240 -6.29 16.57 10.34
N VAL A 241 -6.91 16.95 9.22
CA VAL A 241 -6.82 18.32 8.69
C VAL A 241 -7.42 19.34 9.65
N LEU A 242 -8.54 19.01 10.31
CA LEU A 242 -9.13 19.89 11.33
C LEU A 242 -8.27 20.02 12.58
N ARG A 243 -7.55 18.96 12.96
CA ARG A 243 -6.70 18.93 14.16
C ARG A 243 -5.33 19.56 13.94
N ASP A 244 -4.65 19.17 12.85
CA ASP A 244 -3.22 19.40 12.62
C ASP A 244 -2.94 20.23 11.35
N GLY A 245 -3.96 20.51 10.55
CA GLY A 245 -3.83 21.15 9.24
C GLY A 245 -3.43 20.18 8.13
N TRP A 246 -3.15 20.74 6.95
CA TRP A 246 -2.89 19.99 5.72
C TRP A 246 -1.52 19.30 5.65
N GLY A 247 -0.60 19.65 6.55
CA GLY A 247 0.79 19.21 6.48
C GLY A 247 1.59 19.93 5.37
N PRO A 248 2.72 19.35 4.93
CA PRO A 248 3.58 19.97 3.92
C PRO A 248 2.95 19.93 2.53
N PHE A 249 3.45 20.78 1.62
CA PHE A 249 3.04 20.75 0.22
C PHE A 249 3.41 19.42 -0.46
N PRO A 250 2.60 18.97 -1.44
CA PRO A 250 2.86 17.73 -2.16
C PRO A 250 4.23 17.69 -2.81
N ARG A 251 4.89 16.55 -2.67
CA ARG A 251 6.15 16.25 -3.36
C ARG A 251 5.87 15.70 -4.74
N ASN A 252 6.81 15.89 -5.66
CA ASN A 252 6.82 15.19 -6.94
C ASN A 252 7.66 13.89 -6.87
N GLY A 253 7.52 13.03 -7.87
CA GLY A 253 8.25 11.75 -7.91
C GLY A 253 9.78 11.91 -7.89
N ALA A 254 10.33 12.96 -8.50
CA ALA A 254 11.77 13.22 -8.47
C ALA A 254 12.26 13.59 -7.06
N GLU A 255 11.46 14.36 -6.30
CA GLU A 255 11.74 14.67 -4.90
C GLU A 255 11.76 13.40 -4.05
N ILE A 256 10.78 12.51 -4.22
CA ILE A 256 10.67 11.23 -3.50
C ILE A 256 11.91 10.35 -3.75
N GLU A 257 12.34 10.25 -5.01
CA GLU A 257 13.53 9.47 -5.38
C GLU A 257 14.83 10.14 -4.90
N SER A 258 14.92 11.48 -4.91
CA SER A 258 16.15 12.21 -4.59
C SER A 258 16.61 12.14 -3.14
N VAL A 259 15.74 11.80 -2.18
CA VAL A 259 16.05 11.88 -0.74
C VAL A 259 17.25 11.00 -0.33
N LEU A 260 17.52 9.89 -1.05
CA LEU A 260 18.68 9.02 -0.78
C LEU A 260 20.01 9.65 -1.22
N LYS A 261 20.00 10.46 -2.29
CA LYS A 261 21.21 11.10 -2.82
C LYS A 261 21.76 12.19 -1.89
N LYS A 262 20.93 12.72 -0.99
CA LYS A 262 21.39 13.66 0.06
C LYS A 262 21.90 12.94 1.31
N SER A 263 21.37 11.76 1.64
CA SER A 263 21.87 10.97 2.78
C SER A 263 23.17 10.23 2.48
N ALA A 264 23.45 9.93 1.20
CA ALA A 264 24.79 9.62 0.72
C ALA A 264 25.55 10.95 0.54
N GLY A 265 26.14 11.47 1.62
CA GLY A 265 26.99 12.67 1.56
C GLY A 265 28.14 12.49 0.55
N PRO A 266 28.75 13.60 0.09
CA PRO A 266 29.84 13.53 -0.88
C PRO A 266 30.98 12.64 -0.33
N ASP A 267 31.45 11.72 -1.16
CA ASP A 267 32.58 10.83 -0.88
C ASP A 267 33.67 11.54 -0.07
N ALA A 268 33.89 11.08 1.16
CA ALA A 268 35.00 11.47 2.01
C ALA A 268 36.38 11.01 1.46
N PHE A 269 36.45 10.65 0.17
CA PHE A 269 37.65 10.15 -0.50
C PHE A 269 38.12 11.01 -1.68
N ASN A 270 37.45 12.13 -1.98
CA ASN A 270 37.97 13.11 -2.94
C ASN A 270 38.49 14.36 -2.22
N GLU A 271 39.42 14.18 -1.27
CA GLU A 271 40.38 15.23 -0.97
C GLU A 271 41.38 15.29 -2.13
N THR A 272 41.14 16.23 -3.04
CA THR A 272 42.14 16.70 -3.99
C THR A 272 43.38 17.11 -3.20
N THR A 273 44.45 16.32 -3.29
CA THR A 273 45.78 16.69 -2.81
C THR A 273 46.19 18.02 -3.43
N ALA A 274 45.94 19.11 -2.71
CA ALA A 274 46.50 20.41 -3.03
C ALA A 274 48.00 20.31 -2.76
N GLU A 275 48.80 20.40 -3.82
CA GLU A 275 50.26 20.54 -3.75
C GLU A 275 50.61 21.67 -2.77
N GLN A 276 51.20 21.31 -1.63
CA GLN A 276 51.81 22.28 -0.74
C GLN A 276 53.10 22.78 -1.40
N ALA A 277 53.10 24.05 -1.83
CA ALA A 277 54.30 24.74 -2.27
C ALA A 277 55.29 24.84 -1.10
N THR A 278 56.40 24.10 -1.20
CA THR A 278 57.53 24.18 -0.27
C THR A 278 58.17 25.57 -0.36
N VAL A 279 58.05 26.35 0.71
CA VAL A 279 58.80 27.60 0.89
C VAL A 279 60.19 27.24 1.42
N THR A 280 61.23 27.44 0.61
CA THR A 280 62.63 27.33 1.03
C THR A 280 63.05 28.60 1.79
N PRO A 281 63.58 28.51 3.01
CA PRO A 281 64.16 29.66 3.69
C PRO A 281 65.59 29.92 3.16
N ARG A 282 65.98 31.20 3.15
CA ARG A 282 67.34 31.69 2.84
C ARG A 282 68.34 31.36 3.95
#